data_AF-A0A4Q7R658-F1
#
_entry.id   AF-A0A4Q7R658-F1
#
_cell.length_a   1.000
_cell.length_b   1.000
_cell.length_c   1.000
_cell.angle_alpha   90.00
_cell.angle_beta   90.00
_cell.angle_gamma   90.00
#
_symmetry.space_group_name_H-M   'P 1'
#
loop_
_entity.id
_entity.type
_entity.pdbx_description
1 polymer ?
#
loop_
_entity_poly.entity_id
_entity_poly.type
_entity_poly.pdbx_seq_one_letter_code
_entity_poly.pdbx_strand_id
1 'polypeptide(L)'
;MHSPPQTIQTIVRKSLDQPSVGRDDAADAIHGAPPARVGRRSRAAASRRRRTDHRTRLRPPGRPRDARRLAAGRAAAFRRLHAVRFPSGLSGRFGADSLNLEAIDPVEDLHARIAAAEPRLEASLPFVLPQLPRLNAIIDAHADSLRQAPTALLHGDVFPANIIVGPDRTTLIDWDFPRVADPAQEVSALDEWMYLAGGGYLADAFFDTYGPRPPNTSLYRITGAIGWFGRGVFNGWEIDSTLDEARTEQVTGWRDSLVGYLTDLGDRLDEL
;
A
#
# COMPACT_ATOMS: atom_id res chain seq x y z
N MET A 1 -0.41 45.48 2.56
CA MET A 1 0.75 44.62 2.84
C MET A 1 0.25 43.30 3.39
N HIS A 2 0.15 42.27 2.54
CA HIS A 2 -0.23 40.92 2.93
C HIS A 2 0.94 40.01 2.57
N SER A 3 1.50 39.36 3.58
CA SER A 3 2.56 38.38 3.41
C SER A 3 2.06 37.18 2.59
N PRO A 4 2.84 36.65 1.64
CA PRO A 4 2.46 35.44 0.93
C PRO A 4 2.64 34.21 1.85
N PRO A 5 1.82 33.15 1.69
CA PRO A 5 1.97 31.94 2.47
C PRO A 5 3.19 31.12 2.01
N GLN A 6 3.70 30.38 2.98
CA GLN A 6 4.98 29.70 2.99
C GLN A 6 5.08 28.51 2.02
N THR A 7 6.32 28.32 1.58
CA THR A 7 6.94 27.26 0.78
C THR A 7 6.34 25.87 0.97
N ILE A 8 5.81 25.31 -0.13
CA ILE A 8 5.58 23.87 -0.30
C ILE A 8 6.95 23.19 -0.38
N GLN A 9 7.24 22.28 0.55
CA GLN A 9 8.44 21.44 0.47
C GLN A 9 8.32 20.52 -0.76
N THR A 10 9.22 20.73 -1.72
CA THR A 10 9.44 19.82 -2.85
C THR A 10 9.90 18.46 -2.32
N ILE A 11 9.01 17.47 -2.34
CA ILE A 11 9.42 16.07 -2.24
C ILE A 11 10.03 15.73 -3.59
N VAL A 12 11.36 15.61 -3.62
CA VAL A 12 12.09 15.08 -4.79
C VAL A 12 11.73 13.61 -4.92
N ARG A 13 10.77 13.30 -5.80
CA ARG A 13 10.57 11.94 -6.31
C ARG A 13 11.63 11.67 -7.36
N LYS A 14 12.53 10.72 -7.10
CA LYS A 14 13.24 10.03 -8.18
C LYS A 14 12.22 9.12 -8.86
N SER A 15 12.11 9.24 -10.18
CA SER A 15 11.38 8.32 -11.05
C SER A 15 11.69 6.89 -10.64
N LEU A 16 10.66 6.10 -10.33
CA LEU A 16 10.75 4.65 -10.30
C LEU A 16 10.76 4.17 -11.75
N ASP A 17 11.88 4.39 -12.44
CA ASP A 17 12.20 3.62 -13.64
C ASP A 17 12.55 2.21 -13.16
N GLN A 18 11.54 1.34 -13.08
CA GLN A 18 11.79 -0.09 -12.96
C GLN A 18 12.33 -0.59 -14.30
N PRO A 19 13.53 -1.21 -14.35
CA PRO A 19 13.97 -1.87 -15.56
C PRO A 19 13.01 -3.03 -15.86
N SER A 20 12.54 -3.10 -17.09
CA SER A 20 11.88 -4.28 -17.64
C SER A 20 12.79 -5.49 -17.45
N VAL A 21 12.44 -6.39 -16.54
CA VAL A 21 13.14 -7.66 -16.37
C VAL A 21 12.78 -8.54 -17.56
N GLY A 22 13.67 -8.59 -18.54
CA GLY A 22 13.66 -9.61 -19.57
C GLY A 22 13.83 -10.98 -18.93
N ARG A 23 12.98 -11.92 -19.33
CA ARG A 23 13.26 -13.36 -19.21
C ARG A 23 14.47 -13.65 -20.08
N ASP A 24 15.45 -14.38 -19.55
CA ASP A 24 16.07 -15.53 -20.20
C ASP A 24 17.07 -16.26 -19.27
N ASP A 25 16.93 -17.58 -19.30
CA ASP A 25 17.89 -18.68 -19.20
C ASP A 25 18.77 -18.93 -17.96
N ALA A 26 18.54 -20.13 -17.42
CA ALA A 26 19.39 -20.88 -16.52
C ALA A 26 20.46 -21.67 -17.32
N ALA A 27 21.69 -21.77 -16.79
CA ALA A 27 22.45 -23.01 -16.61
C ALA A 27 23.89 -22.75 -16.10
N ASP A 28 24.34 -23.67 -15.23
CA ASP A 28 25.71 -24.06 -14.89
C ASP A 28 26.63 -23.10 -14.10
N ALA A 29 27.51 -23.49 -13.16
CA ALA A 29 27.78 -24.71 -12.41
C ALA A 29 29.01 -24.43 -11.47
N ILE A 30 28.96 -24.97 -10.23
CA ILE A 30 30.08 -25.66 -9.52
C ILE A 30 31.17 -24.92 -8.66
N HIS A 31 31.22 -25.37 -7.39
CA HIS A 31 32.31 -25.56 -6.37
C HIS A 31 33.07 -24.42 -5.64
N GLY A 32 33.11 -24.57 -4.29
CA GLY A 32 34.24 -24.15 -3.43
C GLY A 32 33.88 -23.92 -1.96
N ALA A 33 34.17 -24.88 -1.07
CA ALA A 33 33.90 -24.85 0.38
C ALA A 33 35.04 -24.18 1.23
N PRO A 34 34.83 -23.91 2.55
CA PRO A 34 35.62 -23.00 3.42
C PRO A 34 36.77 -23.75 4.18
N PRO A 35 37.48 -23.28 5.26
CA PRO A 35 37.23 -22.17 6.21
C PRO A 35 38.47 -21.42 6.81
N ALA A 36 38.24 -20.45 7.71
CA ALA A 36 39.03 -20.30 8.97
C ALA A 36 38.41 -19.26 9.95
N ARG A 37 38.17 -19.71 11.20
CA ARG A 37 38.02 -18.89 12.43
C ARG A 37 39.41 -18.66 13.04
N VAL A 38 39.60 -17.51 13.70
CA VAL A 38 40.40 -17.19 14.94
C VAL A 38 40.65 -15.65 14.87
N GLY A 39 40.43 -14.78 15.85
CA GLY A 39 39.98 -14.89 17.23
C GLY A 39 40.10 -13.53 17.96
N ARG A 40 39.64 -13.54 19.23
CA ARG A 40 40.03 -12.69 20.39
C ARG A 40 39.65 -11.18 20.44
N ARG A 41 38.71 -10.93 21.36
CA ARG A 41 38.80 -10.14 22.62
C ARG A 41 39.03 -8.61 22.61
N SER A 42 38.04 -7.95 23.23
CA SER A 42 38.15 -6.89 24.26
C SER A 42 38.44 -5.44 23.83
N ARG A 43 37.50 -4.54 24.08
CA ARG A 43 37.43 -3.73 25.32
C ARG A 43 36.22 -2.78 25.29
N ALA A 44 35.60 -2.67 26.47
CA ALA A 44 34.56 -1.70 26.78
C ALA A 44 35.14 -0.26 26.76
N ALA A 45 34.44 0.65 26.11
CA ALA A 45 34.58 2.08 26.32
C ALA A 45 33.18 2.68 26.37
N ALA A 46 32.71 2.94 27.60
CA ALA A 46 31.48 3.65 27.88
C ALA A 46 31.65 5.13 27.49
N SER A 47 31.27 5.50 26.27
CA SER A 47 31.09 6.90 25.90
C SER A 47 29.64 7.30 26.20
N ARG A 48 29.43 8.05 27.28
CA ARG A 48 28.19 8.80 27.54
C ARG A 48 28.03 9.87 26.46
N ARG A 49 27.47 9.51 25.31
CA ARG A 49 26.90 10.48 24.38
C ARG A 49 25.58 10.96 24.97
N ARG A 50 25.53 12.24 25.34
CA ARG A 50 24.28 12.95 25.61
C ARG A 50 23.44 12.88 24.32
N ARG A 51 22.48 11.97 24.27
CA ARG A 51 21.38 12.02 23.31
C ARG A 51 20.61 13.30 23.62
N THR A 52 20.86 14.34 22.82
CA THR A 52 19.92 15.45 22.67
C THR A 52 18.65 14.85 22.10
N ASP A 53 17.66 14.75 22.98
CA ASP A 53 16.31 14.26 22.71
C ASP A 53 15.61 15.27 21.79
N HIS A 54 15.97 15.27 20.50
CA HIS A 54 15.15 15.83 19.44
C HIS A 54 14.00 14.88 19.18
N ARG A 55 13.15 14.71 20.19
CA ARG A 55 11.75 14.39 19.95
C ARG A 55 11.20 15.53 19.13
N THR A 56 11.24 15.35 17.81
CA THR A 56 10.37 16.02 16.85
C THR A 56 9.01 16.06 17.53
N ARG A 57 8.59 17.26 17.97
CA ARG A 57 7.27 17.45 18.55
C ARG A 57 6.30 17.13 17.45
N LEU A 58 5.90 15.87 17.35
CA LEU A 58 4.72 15.44 16.62
C LEU A 58 3.63 16.39 17.10
N ARG A 59 3.22 17.26 16.18
CA ARG A 59 2.20 18.26 16.42
C ARG A 59 1.05 17.51 17.09
N PRO A 60 0.54 17.96 18.25
CA PRO A 60 -0.52 17.25 18.94
C PRO A 60 -1.63 16.94 17.93
N PRO A 61 -2.24 15.75 17.99
CA PRO A 61 -3.26 15.35 17.05
C PRO A 61 -4.25 16.51 16.88
N GLY A 62 -4.50 16.89 15.62
CA GLY A 62 -5.43 17.96 15.29
C GLY A 62 -6.75 17.76 16.04
N ARG A 63 -7.49 18.84 16.29
CA ARG A 63 -8.74 18.73 17.05
C ARG A 63 -9.64 17.68 16.38
N PRO A 64 -10.43 16.88 17.12
CA PRO A 64 -11.28 15.84 16.52
C PRO A 64 -12.15 16.32 15.34
N ARG A 65 -12.53 17.61 15.35
CA ARG A 65 -13.24 18.28 14.24
C ARG A 65 -12.44 18.31 12.93
N ASP A 66 -11.12 18.46 13.01
CA ASP A 66 -10.23 18.46 11.86
C ASP A 66 -10.15 17.07 11.24
N ALA A 67 -10.03 16.01 12.07
CA ALA A 67 -9.98 14.63 11.59
C ALA A 67 -11.27 14.22 10.84
N ARG A 68 -12.44 14.53 11.39
CA ARG A 68 -13.73 14.28 10.73
C ARG A 68 -13.85 15.02 9.40
N ARG A 69 -13.44 16.30 9.38
CA ARG A 69 -13.45 17.13 8.15
C ARG A 69 -12.48 16.59 7.09
N LEU A 70 -11.29 16.13 7.48
CA LEU A 70 -10.34 15.50 6.58
C LEU A 70 -10.90 14.20 5.99
N ALA A 71 -11.51 13.35 6.82
CA ALA A 71 -12.14 12.11 6.36
C ALA A 71 -13.28 12.37 5.35
N ALA A 72 -14.20 13.29 5.67
CA ALA A 72 -15.28 13.68 4.78
C ALA A 72 -14.76 14.30 3.47
N GLY A 73 -13.73 15.14 3.54
CA GLY A 73 -13.10 15.74 2.37
C GLY A 73 -12.51 14.69 1.43
N ARG A 74 -11.79 13.69 1.95
CA ARG A 74 -11.25 12.56 1.17
C ARG A 74 -12.38 11.75 0.55
N ALA A 75 -13.37 11.36 1.35
CA ALA A 75 -14.54 10.62 0.91
C ALA A 75 -15.28 11.28 -0.25
N ALA A 76 -15.51 12.59 -0.20
CA ALA A 76 -16.14 13.34 -1.27
C ALA A 76 -15.31 13.35 -2.58
N ALA A 77 -13.97 13.34 -2.49
CA ALA A 77 -13.12 13.23 -3.68
C ALA A 77 -13.24 11.85 -4.34
N PHE A 78 -13.05 10.77 -3.57
CA PHE A 78 -13.15 9.41 -4.09
C PHE A 78 -14.56 9.09 -4.59
N ARG A 79 -15.61 9.55 -3.90
CA ARG A 79 -16.99 9.36 -4.38
C ARG A 79 -17.23 10.01 -5.74
N ARG A 80 -16.72 11.24 -5.95
CA ARG A 80 -16.84 11.94 -7.23
C ARG A 80 -16.05 11.24 -8.33
N LEU A 81 -14.84 10.79 -8.02
CA LEU A 81 -14.02 10.02 -8.96
C LEU A 81 -14.70 8.72 -9.37
N HIS A 82 -15.12 7.92 -8.38
CA HIS A 82 -15.79 6.65 -8.60
C HIS A 82 -17.18 6.79 -9.22
N ALA A 83 -17.75 8.00 -9.33
CA ALA A 83 -18.98 8.22 -10.07
C ALA A 83 -18.79 8.10 -11.60
N VAL A 84 -17.55 8.14 -12.10
CA VAL A 84 -17.23 7.82 -13.49
C VAL A 84 -17.22 6.30 -13.66
N ARG A 85 -18.31 5.75 -14.21
CA ARG A 85 -18.58 4.30 -14.28
C ARG A 85 -18.31 3.71 -15.66
N PHE A 86 -17.99 2.42 -15.65
CA PHE A 86 -17.82 1.58 -16.84
C PHE A 86 -18.63 0.28 -16.67
N PRO A 87 -18.91 -0.46 -17.76
CA PRO A 87 -19.44 -1.82 -17.66
C PRO A 87 -18.60 -2.69 -16.71
N SER A 88 -19.29 -3.49 -15.89
CA SER A 88 -18.64 -4.45 -14.98
C SER A 88 -17.74 -5.42 -15.72
N GLY A 89 -16.65 -5.83 -15.06
CA GLY A 89 -15.65 -6.75 -15.62
C GLY A 89 -14.63 -6.09 -16.55
N LEU A 90 -14.77 -4.80 -16.87
CA LEU A 90 -13.72 -4.06 -17.56
C LEU A 90 -12.63 -3.59 -16.59
N SER A 91 -11.39 -3.67 -17.04
CA SER A 91 -10.24 -3.10 -16.36
C SER A 91 -9.22 -2.58 -17.35
N GLY A 92 -8.38 -1.63 -16.94
CA GLY A 92 -7.26 -1.19 -17.77
C GLY A 92 -6.81 0.24 -17.50
N ARG A 93 -5.86 0.72 -18.31
CA ARG A 93 -5.20 2.02 -18.10
C ARG A 93 -6.02 3.17 -18.66
N PHE A 94 -6.04 4.26 -17.91
CA PHE A 94 -6.60 5.54 -18.35
C PHE A 94 -5.47 6.57 -18.42
N GLY A 95 -5.26 7.16 -19.60
CA GLY A 95 -4.24 8.19 -19.84
C GLY A 95 -4.85 9.45 -20.45
N ALA A 96 -4.04 10.50 -20.61
CA ALA A 96 -4.49 11.78 -21.17
C ALA A 96 -5.11 11.65 -22.57
N ASP A 97 -4.54 10.79 -23.41
CA ASP A 97 -4.93 10.64 -24.82
C ASP A 97 -5.54 9.28 -25.16
N SER A 98 -5.59 8.34 -24.21
CA SER A 98 -6.08 6.99 -24.49
C SER A 98 -6.75 6.32 -23.29
N LEU A 99 -7.69 5.44 -23.61
CA LEU A 99 -8.36 4.55 -22.69
C LEU A 99 -8.23 3.13 -23.23
N ASN A 100 -7.45 2.29 -22.55
CA ASN A 100 -7.18 0.92 -22.97
C ASN A 100 -7.85 -0.01 -21.97
N LEU A 101 -8.98 -0.60 -22.35
CA LEU A 101 -9.78 -1.48 -21.52
C LEU A 101 -9.84 -2.88 -22.09
N GLU A 102 -9.78 -3.86 -21.21
CA GLU A 102 -9.98 -5.27 -21.50
C GLU A 102 -10.96 -5.87 -20.50
N ALA A 103 -11.63 -6.95 -20.91
CA ALA A 103 -12.40 -7.76 -19.99
C ALA A 103 -11.42 -8.58 -19.15
N ILE A 104 -11.59 -8.54 -17.83
CA ILE A 104 -10.82 -9.36 -16.89
C ILE A 104 -11.77 -10.22 -16.06
N ASP A 105 -11.31 -11.40 -15.66
CA ASP A 105 -11.93 -12.10 -14.54
C ASP A 105 -11.24 -11.63 -13.24
N PRO A 106 -11.92 -10.87 -12.35
CA PRO A 106 -11.33 -10.41 -11.10
C PRO A 106 -10.90 -11.56 -10.18
N VAL A 107 -11.51 -12.75 -10.30
CA VAL A 107 -11.12 -13.94 -9.54
C VAL A 107 -9.73 -14.41 -9.98
N GLU A 108 -9.53 -14.57 -11.30
CA GLU A 108 -8.24 -14.98 -11.86
C GLU A 108 -7.13 -13.98 -11.55
N ASP A 109 -7.41 -12.67 -11.64
CA ASP A 109 -6.45 -11.61 -11.27
C ASP A 109 -6.02 -11.69 -9.80
N LEU A 110 -6.96 -11.94 -8.87
CA LEU A 110 -6.63 -12.10 -7.46
C LEU A 110 -5.78 -13.35 -7.18
N HIS A 111 -6.11 -14.50 -7.79
CA HIS A 111 -5.27 -15.69 -7.68
C HIS A 111 -3.87 -15.48 -8.26
N ALA A 112 -3.76 -14.83 -9.42
CA ALA A 112 -2.47 -14.53 -10.04
C ALA A 112 -1.61 -13.63 -9.15
N ARG A 113 -2.21 -12.64 -8.47
CA ARG A 113 -1.49 -11.78 -7.51
C ARG A 113 -0.99 -12.54 -6.28
N ILE A 114 -1.78 -13.48 -5.76
CA ILE A 114 -1.35 -14.33 -4.64
C ILE A 114 -0.19 -15.22 -5.08
N ALA A 115 -0.32 -15.93 -6.20
CA ALA A 115 0.72 -16.79 -6.74
C ALA A 115 2.02 -16.01 -7.02
N ALA A 116 1.93 -14.79 -7.54
CA ALA A 116 3.09 -13.93 -7.77
C ALA A 116 3.80 -13.50 -6.46
N ALA A 117 3.09 -13.46 -5.33
CA ALA A 117 3.66 -13.12 -4.02
C ALA A 117 4.27 -14.32 -3.28
N GLU A 118 3.89 -15.56 -3.64
CA GLU A 118 4.30 -16.79 -2.94
C GLU A 118 5.80 -16.93 -2.72
N PRO A 119 6.70 -16.76 -3.72
CA PRO A 119 8.13 -16.94 -3.50
C PRO A 119 8.70 -16.01 -2.42
N ARG A 120 8.16 -14.79 -2.33
CA ARG A 120 8.61 -13.80 -1.33
C ARG A 120 8.03 -14.10 0.05
N LEU A 121 6.78 -14.55 0.11
CA LEU A 121 6.15 -15.01 1.34
C LEU A 121 6.87 -16.23 1.89
N GLU A 122 7.23 -17.20 1.07
CA GLU A 122 8.01 -18.37 1.49
C GLU A 122 9.34 -17.96 2.12
N ALA A 123 10.06 -17.03 1.49
CA ALA A 123 11.36 -16.58 1.97
C ALA A 123 11.29 -15.75 3.27
N SER A 124 10.20 -15.01 3.50
CA SER A 124 10.17 -13.97 4.55
C SER A 124 9.09 -14.15 5.61
N LEU A 125 7.97 -14.76 5.26
CA LEU A 125 6.77 -14.98 6.09
C LEU A 125 6.18 -16.38 5.85
N PRO A 126 6.95 -17.48 6.05
CA PRO A 126 6.49 -18.83 5.70
C PRO A 126 5.23 -19.26 6.46
N PHE A 127 4.94 -18.65 7.62
CA PHE A 127 3.71 -18.89 8.38
C PHE A 127 2.43 -18.42 7.68
N VAL A 128 2.53 -17.57 6.64
CA VAL A 128 1.39 -17.12 5.82
C VAL A 128 0.98 -18.20 4.82
N LEU A 129 1.92 -19.00 4.31
CA LEU A 129 1.69 -19.97 3.24
C LEU A 129 0.54 -20.96 3.53
N PRO A 130 0.41 -21.55 4.73
CA PRO A 130 -0.68 -22.47 5.03
C PRO A 130 -2.09 -21.84 4.91
N GLN A 131 -2.20 -20.51 4.92
CA GLN A 131 -3.47 -19.79 4.81
C GLN A 131 -3.87 -19.51 3.34
N LEU A 132 -2.94 -19.59 2.38
CA LEU A 132 -3.23 -19.24 0.98
C LEU A 132 -4.30 -20.13 0.33
N PRO A 133 -4.33 -21.46 0.54
CA PRO A 133 -5.42 -22.29 0.01
C PRO A 133 -6.79 -21.86 0.54
N ARG A 134 -6.88 -21.48 1.82
CA ARG A 134 -8.10 -20.97 2.44
C ARG A 134 -8.53 -19.63 1.83
N LEU A 135 -7.57 -18.70 1.63
CA LEU A 135 -7.85 -17.42 0.97
C LEU A 135 -8.33 -17.64 -0.47
N ASN A 136 -7.73 -18.55 -1.23
CA ASN A 136 -8.19 -18.88 -2.58
C ASN A 136 -9.64 -19.40 -2.57
N ALA A 137 -9.99 -20.30 -1.65
CA ALA A 137 -11.36 -20.78 -1.52
C ALA A 137 -12.37 -19.66 -1.16
N ILE A 138 -11.96 -18.67 -0.37
CA ILE A 138 -12.78 -17.49 -0.08
C ILE A 138 -12.95 -16.62 -1.33
N ILE A 139 -11.90 -16.42 -2.13
CA ILE A 139 -12.00 -15.70 -3.41
C ILE A 139 -13.02 -16.39 -4.32
N ASP A 140 -12.95 -17.72 -4.44
CA ASP A 140 -13.89 -18.52 -5.22
C ASP A 140 -15.34 -18.37 -4.72
N ALA A 141 -15.54 -18.38 -3.40
CA ALA A 141 -16.85 -18.19 -2.79
C ALA A 141 -17.44 -16.78 -3.05
N HIS A 142 -16.58 -15.78 -3.26
CA HIS A 142 -16.96 -14.41 -3.58
C HIS A 142 -17.00 -14.11 -5.09
N ALA A 143 -16.83 -15.11 -5.95
CA ALA A 143 -16.68 -14.93 -7.39
C ALA A 143 -17.82 -14.13 -8.05
N ASP A 144 -19.07 -14.42 -7.70
CA ASP A 144 -20.22 -13.69 -8.24
C ASP A 144 -20.21 -12.22 -7.81
N SER A 145 -19.91 -11.95 -6.54
CA SER A 145 -19.82 -10.58 -6.03
C SER A 145 -18.69 -9.80 -6.70
N LEU A 146 -17.54 -10.45 -6.93
CA LEU A 146 -16.40 -9.85 -7.62
C LEU A 146 -16.74 -9.54 -9.08
N ARG A 147 -17.34 -10.47 -9.83
CA ARG A 147 -17.68 -10.29 -11.25
C ARG A 147 -18.81 -9.29 -11.48
N GLN A 148 -19.74 -9.17 -10.54
CA GLN A 148 -20.85 -8.21 -10.61
C GLN A 148 -20.50 -6.83 -10.04
N ALA A 149 -19.32 -6.68 -9.44
CA ALA A 149 -18.92 -5.40 -8.86
C ALA A 149 -18.91 -4.28 -9.93
N PRO A 150 -19.30 -3.04 -9.55
CA PRO A 150 -19.28 -1.93 -10.49
C PRO A 150 -17.85 -1.52 -10.80
N THR A 151 -17.55 -1.31 -12.07
CA THR A 151 -16.25 -0.76 -12.49
C THR A 151 -16.29 0.78 -12.49
N ALA A 152 -15.21 1.42 -12.05
CA ALA A 152 -15.06 2.88 -12.06
C ALA A 152 -13.64 3.33 -12.42
N LEU A 153 -13.50 4.62 -12.75
CA LEU A 153 -12.20 5.26 -12.78
C LEU A 153 -11.64 5.34 -11.36
N LEU A 154 -10.39 4.94 -11.19
CA LEU A 154 -9.59 4.98 -9.97
C LEU A 154 -8.40 5.91 -10.17
N HIS A 155 -7.92 6.50 -9.07
CA HIS A 155 -6.67 7.25 -9.04
C HIS A 155 -5.46 6.34 -9.25
N GLY A 156 -5.51 5.16 -8.64
CA GLY A 156 -4.57 4.07 -8.85
C GLY A 156 -3.22 4.21 -8.13
N ASP A 157 -2.80 5.42 -7.75
CA ASP A 157 -1.71 5.66 -6.79
C ASP A 157 -2.21 6.36 -5.53
N VAL A 158 -2.93 5.61 -4.71
CA VAL A 158 -3.53 6.12 -3.48
C VAL A 158 -2.43 6.26 -2.43
N PHE A 159 -2.03 7.48 -2.12
CA PHE A 159 -1.12 7.79 -1.02
C PHE A 159 -1.61 9.05 -0.30
N PRO A 160 -1.55 9.15 1.05
CA PRO A 160 -2.08 10.33 1.75
C PRO A 160 -1.48 11.67 1.29
N ALA A 161 -0.24 11.68 0.81
CA ALA A 161 0.37 12.89 0.26
C ALA A 161 -0.17 13.29 -1.13
N ASN A 162 -0.80 12.36 -1.85
CA ASN A 162 -1.47 12.61 -3.13
C ASN A 162 -2.89 13.21 -2.94
N ILE A 163 -3.30 13.51 -1.70
CA ILE A 163 -4.63 14.03 -1.37
C ILE A 163 -4.52 15.36 -0.62
N ILE A 164 -4.82 16.46 -1.32
CA ILE A 164 -4.79 17.82 -0.76
C ILE A 164 -6.21 18.20 -0.32
N VAL A 165 -6.43 18.27 0.99
CA VAL A 165 -7.72 18.72 1.57
C VAL A 165 -7.65 20.22 1.89
N GLY A 166 -8.29 21.03 1.05
CA GLY A 166 -8.44 22.48 1.21
C GLY A 166 -9.67 22.86 2.04
N PRO A 167 -9.91 24.18 2.27
CA PRO A 167 -11.11 24.71 2.93
C PRO A 167 -12.41 24.19 2.29
N ASP A 168 -12.50 24.31 0.96
CA ASP A 168 -13.74 24.11 0.20
C ASP A 168 -13.70 22.90 -0.74
N ARG A 169 -12.51 22.37 -1.02
CA ARG A 169 -12.34 21.25 -1.95
C ARG A 169 -11.19 20.33 -1.55
N THR A 170 -11.34 19.06 -1.91
CA THR A 170 -10.25 18.08 -1.91
C THR A 170 -9.81 17.83 -3.34
N THR A 171 -8.49 17.86 -3.55
CA THR A 171 -7.85 17.63 -4.85
C THR A 171 -6.98 16.38 -4.75
N LEU A 172 -7.17 15.46 -5.71
CA LEU A 172 -6.27 14.34 -5.94
C LEU A 172 -5.22 14.78 -6.96
N ILE A 173 -3.95 14.56 -6.66
CA ILE A 173 -2.80 14.87 -7.51
C ILE A 173 -2.04 13.58 -7.80
N ASP A 174 -1.09 13.63 -8.74
CA ASP A 174 -0.23 12.48 -9.08
C ASP A 174 -0.95 11.36 -9.83
N TRP A 175 -1.50 11.73 -10.99
CA TRP A 175 -2.30 10.87 -11.85
C TRP A 175 -1.46 10.04 -12.82
N ASP A 176 -0.32 9.51 -12.37
CA ASP A 176 0.58 8.72 -13.23
C ASP A 176 0.09 7.28 -13.44
N PHE A 177 -0.80 6.80 -12.55
CA PHE A 177 -1.34 5.44 -12.58
C PHE A 177 -2.88 5.34 -12.60
N PRO A 178 -3.63 6.21 -13.31
CA PRO A 178 -5.07 6.11 -13.33
C PRO A 178 -5.48 4.81 -14.02
N ARG A 179 -6.49 4.14 -13.47
CA ARG A 179 -6.99 2.90 -14.06
C ARG A 179 -8.49 2.76 -13.87
N VAL A 180 -9.08 1.93 -14.70
CA VAL A 180 -10.47 1.50 -14.57
C VAL A 180 -10.45 0.14 -13.87
N ALA A 181 -11.14 -0.01 -12.74
CA ALA A 181 -11.30 -1.28 -12.01
C ALA A 181 -12.39 -1.16 -10.93
N ASP A 182 -12.52 -2.17 -10.05
CA ASP A 182 -13.41 -2.13 -8.89
C ASP A 182 -12.97 -1.03 -7.88
N PRO A 183 -13.83 -0.07 -7.50
CA PRO A 183 -13.54 0.95 -6.50
C PRO A 183 -13.19 0.39 -5.11
N ALA A 184 -13.57 -0.85 -4.79
CA ALA A 184 -13.15 -1.53 -3.58
C ALA A 184 -11.61 -1.69 -3.50
N GLN A 185 -10.92 -1.77 -4.64
CA GLN A 185 -9.45 -1.79 -4.69
C GLN A 185 -8.85 -0.47 -4.21
N GLU A 186 -9.43 0.65 -4.61
CA GLU A 186 -8.95 1.98 -4.24
C GLU A 186 -9.30 2.32 -2.78
N VAL A 187 -10.50 1.96 -2.34
CA VAL A 187 -10.90 2.13 -0.93
C VAL A 187 -10.05 1.28 0.01
N SER A 188 -9.76 0.03 -0.36
CA SER A 188 -8.89 -0.85 0.45
C SER A 188 -7.44 -0.38 0.47
N ALA A 189 -6.91 0.17 -0.63
CA ALA A 189 -5.58 0.78 -0.64
C ALA A 189 -5.50 2.03 0.25
N LEU A 190 -6.55 2.86 0.27
CA LEU A 190 -6.61 4.00 1.18
C LEU A 190 -6.65 3.56 2.65
N ASP A 191 -7.46 2.55 2.95
CA ASP A 191 -7.58 1.93 4.27
C ASP A 191 -6.26 1.34 4.75
N GLU A 192 -5.54 0.66 3.87
CA GLU A 192 -4.21 0.15 4.12
C GLU A 192 -3.23 1.27 4.51
N TRP A 193 -3.22 2.40 3.80
CA TRP A 193 -2.37 3.52 4.17
C TRP A 193 -2.74 4.17 5.51
N MET A 194 -4.02 4.21 5.88
CA MET A 194 -4.42 4.69 7.21
C MET A 194 -3.88 3.76 8.30
N TYR A 195 -3.93 2.45 8.05
CA TYR A 195 -3.42 1.45 8.97
C TYR A 195 -1.92 1.58 9.15
N LEU A 196 -1.16 1.66 8.04
CA LEU A 196 0.30 1.81 8.09
C LEU A 196 0.77 3.15 8.68
N ALA A 197 -0.02 4.21 8.56
CA ALA A 197 0.29 5.48 9.20
C ALA A 197 0.02 5.48 10.73
N GLY A 198 -0.35 4.33 11.31
CA GLY A 198 -0.69 4.20 12.73
C GLY A 198 -2.06 4.80 13.08
N GLY A 199 -2.88 5.11 12.08
CA GLY A 199 -4.20 5.73 12.24
C GLY A 199 -5.36 4.73 12.41
N GLY A 200 -5.09 3.43 12.30
CA GLY A 200 -6.12 2.39 12.24
C GLY A 200 -6.81 2.34 10.87
N TYR A 201 -8.08 1.97 10.84
CA TYR A 201 -8.87 1.83 9.61
C TYR A 201 -9.50 3.16 9.17
N LEU A 202 -10.07 3.21 7.96
CA LEU A 202 -10.91 4.32 7.54
C LEU A 202 -12.06 4.52 8.52
N ALA A 203 -12.11 5.71 9.11
CA ALA A 203 -13.15 6.10 10.07
C ALA A 203 -14.55 6.09 9.44
N ASP A 204 -15.58 5.83 10.24
CA ASP A 204 -16.99 5.86 9.81
C ASP A 204 -17.38 7.17 9.11
N ALA A 205 -16.82 8.29 9.56
CA ALA A 205 -17.02 9.60 8.93
C ALA A 205 -16.62 9.64 7.43
N PHE A 206 -15.70 8.78 6.99
CA PHE A 206 -15.42 8.60 5.57
C PHE A 206 -16.65 8.01 4.86
N PHE A 207 -17.19 6.91 5.38
CA PHE A 207 -18.34 6.21 4.79
C PHE A 207 -19.66 7.00 4.90
N ASP A 208 -19.83 7.82 5.94
CA ASP A 208 -20.94 8.80 6.04
C ASP A 208 -21.05 9.67 4.78
N THR A 209 -19.90 10.02 4.18
CA THR A 209 -19.82 10.93 3.02
C THR A 209 -19.66 10.17 1.70
N TYR A 210 -18.82 9.13 1.70
CA TYR A 210 -18.53 8.31 0.52
C TYR A 210 -19.76 7.50 0.09
N GLY A 211 -20.54 7.02 1.07
CA GLY A 211 -21.60 6.05 0.90
C GLY A 211 -21.19 4.69 1.52
N PRO A 212 -22.01 3.65 1.28
CA PRO A 212 -21.73 2.30 1.77
C PRO A 212 -20.32 1.85 1.36
N ARG A 213 -19.65 1.12 2.26
CA ARG A 213 -18.37 0.47 1.94
C ARG A 213 -18.58 -0.46 0.73
N PRO A 214 -17.77 -0.37 -0.33
CA PRO A 214 -17.91 -1.26 -1.47
C PRO A 214 -17.81 -2.72 -1.05
N PRO A 215 -18.57 -3.64 -1.67
CA PRO A 215 -18.38 -5.07 -1.45
C PRO A 215 -16.93 -5.45 -1.78
N ASN A 216 -16.43 -6.54 -1.20
CA ASN A 216 -15.08 -7.05 -1.42
C ASN A 216 -13.92 -6.15 -0.93
N THR A 217 -14.18 -5.00 -0.29
CA THR A 217 -13.12 -4.13 0.25
C THR A 217 -12.17 -4.89 1.18
N SER A 218 -12.69 -5.73 2.08
CA SER A 218 -11.87 -6.53 2.99
C SER A 218 -11.03 -7.60 2.25
N LEU A 219 -11.60 -8.23 1.21
CA LEU A 219 -10.88 -9.19 0.38
C LEU A 219 -9.74 -8.52 -0.40
N TYR A 220 -10.00 -7.34 -0.98
CA TYR A 220 -8.95 -6.52 -1.62
C TYR A 220 -7.93 -5.99 -0.63
N ARG A 221 -8.30 -5.73 0.62
CA ARG A 221 -7.36 -5.32 1.67
C ARG A 221 -6.37 -6.44 1.99
N ILE A 222 -6.82 -7.69 2.11
CA ILE A 222 -5.97 -8.86 2.37
C ILE A 222 -5.06 -9.15 1.17
N THR A 223 -5.64 -9.25 -0.03
CA THR A 223 -4.87 -9.53 -1.26
C THR A 223 -3.91 -8.39 -1.61
N GLY A 224 -4.30 -7.15 -1.31
CA GLY A 224 -3.46 -5.95 -1.39
C GLY A 224 -2.24 -6.04 -0.47
N ALA A 225 -2.44 -6.42 0.80
CA ALA A 225 -1.34 -6.62 1.75
C ALA A 225 -0.33 -7.68 1.28
N ILE A 226 -0.84 -8.83 0.83
CA ILE A 226 -0.03 -9.92 0.28
C ILE A 226 0.74 -9.43 -0.95
N GLY A 227 0.05 -8.80 -1.90
CA GLY A 227 0.67 -8.30 -3.12
C GLY A 227 1.71 -7.22 -2.85
N TRP A 228 1.47 -6.34 -1.88
CA TRP A 228 2.41 -5.28 -1.54
C TRP A 228 3.68 -5.84 -0.89
N PHE A 229 3.54 -6.76 0.06
CA PHE A 229 4.68 -7.47 0.65
C PHE A 229 5.43 -8.30 -0.41
N GLY A 230 4.69 -9.01 -1.27
CA GLY A 230 5.21 -9.89 -2.31
C GLY A 230 6.08 -9.18 -3.34
N ARG A 231 5.74 -7.93 -3.71
CA ARG A 231 6.53 -7.10 -4.63
C ARG A 231 7.88 -6.67 -4.06
N GLY A 232 8.14 -6.86 -2.77
CA GLY A 232 9.43 -6.52 -2.16
C GLY A 232 9.74 -5.02 -2.18
N VAL A 233 8.72 -4.15 -2.24
CA VAL A 233 8.87 -2.69 -2.29
C VAL A 233 9.76 -2.14 -1.17
N PHE A 234 9.72 -2.78 0.01
CA PHE A 234 10.51 -2.39 1.16
C PHE A 234 11.99 -2.64 0.93
N ASN A 235 12.38 -3.65 0.14
CA ASN A 235 13.79 -3.95 -0.10
C ASN A 235 14.51 -2.76 -0.73
N GLY A 236 13.86 -2.12 -1.71
CA GLY A 236 14.42 -0.96 -2.39
C GLY A 236 14.65 0.21 -1.43
N TRP A 237 13.79 0.39 -0.44
CA TRP A 237 13.89 1.45 0.55
C TRP A 237 14.81 1.09 1.73
N GLU A 238 14.81 -0.16 2.17
CA GLU A 238 15.64 -0.64 3.28
C GLU A 238 17.13 -0.66 2.93
N ILE A 239 17.47 -0.87 1.66
CA ILE A 239 18.85 -0.81 1.18
C ILE A 239 19.21 0.55 0.59
N ASP A 240 18.26 1.49 0.52
CA ASP A 240 18.54 2.84 0.05
C ASP A 240 19.31 3.62 1.11
N SER A 241 20.63 3.57 0.98
CA SER A 241 21.59 4.33 1.80
C SER A 241 21.40 5.85 1.76
N THR A 242 20.54 6.38 0.87
CA THR A 242 20.22 7.80 0.79
C THR A 242 19.06 8.22 1.69
N LEU A 243 18.35 7.26 2.31
CA LEU A 243 17.34 7.58 3.32
C LEU A 243 18.02 8.10 4.59
N ASP A 244 17.43 9.16 5.16
CA ASP A 244 17.78 9.61 6.50
C ASP A 244 17.16 8.69 7.56
N GLU A 245 17.64 8.81 8.80
CA GLU A 245 17.19 7.97 9.93
C GLU A 245 15.66 8.00 10.11
N ALA A 246 15.03 9.16 9.91
CA ALA A 246 13.59 9.32 10.07
C ALA A 246 12.80 8.57 8.98
N ARG A 247 13.26 8.61 7.73
CA ARG A 247 12.66 7.85 6.63
C ARG A 247 12.89 6.36 6.78
N THR A 248 14.08 5.94 7.22
CA THR A 248 14.35 4.53 7.53
C THR A 248 13.39 4.04 8.61
N GLU A 249 13.24 4.76 9.71
CA GLU A 249 12.30 4.43 10.79
C GLU A 249 10.85 4.33 10.27
N GLN A 250 10.43 5.28 9.44
CA GLN A 250 9.10 5.27 8.82
C GLN A 250 8.86 4.04 7.95
N VAL A 251 9.80 3.71 7.06
CA VAL A 251 9.70 2.56 6.16
C VAL A 251 9.70 1.24 6.94
N THR A 252 10.55 1.11 7.94
CA THR A 252 10.56 -0.06 8.84
C THR A 252 9.23 -0.19 9.57
N GLY A 253 8.68 0.92 10.09
CA GLY A 253 7.37 0.91 10.75
C GLY A 253 6.22 0.46 9.82
N TRP A 254 6.24 0.85 8.55
CA TRP A 254 5.29 0.37 7.55
C TRP A 254 5.43 -1.12 7.29
N ARG A 255 6.66 -1.61 7.11
CA ARG A 255 6.92 -3.05 6.95
C ARG A 255 6.41 -3.83 8.16
N ASP A 256 6.79 -3.42 9.36
CA ASP A 256 6.42 -4.11 10.60
C ASP A 256 4.90 -4.16 10.78
N SER A 257 4.21 -3.06 10.44
CA SER A 257 2.75 -3.01 10.45
C SER A 257 2.13 -4.00 9.45
N LEU A 258 2.69 -4.10 8.24
CA LEU A 258 2.22 -5.04 7.23
C LEU A 258 2.49 -6.50 7.62
N VAL A 259 3.66 -6.78 8.21
CA VAL A 259 3.98 -8.08 8.79
C VAL A 259 2.98 -8.43 9.88
N GLY A 260 2.72 -7.53 10.83
CA GLY A 260 1.73 -7.74 11.88
C GLY A 260 0.33 -8.01 11.31
N TYR A 261 -0.08 -7.26 10.28
CA TYR A 261 -1.36 -7.48 9.60
C TYR A 261 -1.48 -8.91 9.04
N LEU A 262 -0.40 -9.43 8.43
CA LEU A 262 -0.34 -10.78 7.84
C LEU A 262 -0.10 -11.89 8.87
N THR A 263 0.47 -11.59 10.03
CA THR A 263 0.53 -12.53 11.17
C THR A 263 -0.86 -12.95 11.62
N ASP A 264 -1.80 -12.01 11.65
CA ASP A 264 -3.19 -12.27 12.03
C ASP A 264 -4.07 -12.72 10.85
N LEU A 265 -3.47 -13.21 9.75
CA LEU A 265 -4.22 -13.54 8.54
C LEU A 265 -5.33 -14.59 8.81
N GLY A 266 -5.06 -15.61 9.64
CA GLY A 266 -6.06 -16.64 9.96
C GLY A 266 -7.35 -16.04 10.52
N ASP A 267 -7.23 -15.19 11.54
CA ASP A 267 -8.35 -14.53 12.19
C ASP A 267 -9.09 -13.59 11.21
N ARG A 268 -8.37 -12.89 10.35
CA ARG A 268 -8.97 -12.02 9.33
C ARG A 268 -9.76 -12.78 8.27
N LEU A 269 -9.36 -14.01 7.96
CA LEU A 269 -10.12 -14.89 7.07
C LEU A 269 -11.38 -15.43 7.74
N ASP A 270 -11.48 -15.43 9.08
CA ASP A 270 -12.72 -15.77 9.81
C ASP A 270 -13.75 -14.63 9.77
N GLU A 271 -13.32 -13.40 9.47
CA GLU A 271 -14.16 -12.20 9.42
C GLU A 271 -14.75 -11.90 8.02
N LEU A 272 -14.38 -12.67 6.99
CA LEU A 272 -14.89 -12.56 5.62
C LEU A 272 -16.14 -13.42 5.40
#